data_AF-A0A673TL98-F1
#
_entry.id   AF-A0A673TL98-F1
#
_cell.length_a   1.000
_cell.length_b   1.000
_cell.length_c   1.000
_cell.angle_alpha   90.00
_cell.angle_beta   90.00
_cell.angle_gamma   90.00
#
_symmetry.space_group_name_H-M   'P 1'
#
loop_
_entity.id
_entity.type
_entity.pdbx_description
1 polymer ?
#
loop_
_entity_poly.entity_id
_entity_poly.type
_entity_poly.pdbx_seq_one_letter_code
_entity_poly.pdbx_strand_id
1 'polypeptide(L)'
;VCGFEPHLGLSTTVVIFFHGLGDTGHGWAEAFAGIRSSHIKYVCPQAPVMPVTLNMNMPMPSPSWFDVIGLSPESQDDEPGIKTAIS
;
A
#
# COMPACT_ATOMS: atom_id res chain seq x y z
N VAL A 1 10.59 4.32 4.51
CA VAL A 1 11.69 3.33 4.60
C VAL A 1 11.18 2.12 5.35
N CYS A 2 10.84 1.03 4.66
CA CYS A 2 11.04 -0.30 5.22
C CYS A 2 12.31 -0.84 4.56
N GLY A 3 13.42 -0.49 5.18
CA GLY A 3 14.74 -0.99 4.84
C GLY A 3 15.10 -2.02 5.88
N PHE A 4 14.53 -3.21 5.77
CA PHE A 4 15.13 -4.35 6.45
C PHE A 4 16.22 -4.84 5.53
N GLU A 5 17.46 -4.39 5.77
CA GLU A 5 18.61 -5.06 5.20
C GLU A 5 18.57 -6.52 5.64
N PRO A 6 18.76 -7.47 4.71
CA PRO A 6 18.88 -8.88 5.06
C PRO A 6 19.98 -9.05 6.11
N HIS A 7 19.68 -9.79 7.18
CA HIS A 7 20.56 -9.87 8.34
C HIS A 7 21.94 -10.47 8.06
N LEU A 8 22.20 -11.12 6.92
CA LEU A 8 23.47 -11.81 6.65
C LEU A 8 23.80 -12.13 5.16
N GLY A 9 23.19 -11.50 4.15
CA GLY A 9 23.52 -11.82 2.74
C GLY A 9 22.79 -10.95 1.71
N LEU A 10 23.18 -11.01 0.44
CA LEU A 10 22.48 -10.30 -0.64
C LEU A 10 21.02 -10.78 -0.75
N SER A 11 20.05 -9.86 -0.73
CA SER A 11 18.66 -10.19 -1.05
C SER A 11 18.59 -10.68 -2.51
N THR A 12 18.04 -11.86 -2.74
CA THR A 12 17.83 -12.42 -4.09
C THR A 12 16.42 -12.17 -4.60
N THR A 13 15.50 -11.76 -3.71
CA THR A 13 14.09 -11.57 -4.02
C THR A 13 13.56 -10.35 -3.28
N VAL A 14 12.64 -9.62 -3.92
CA VAL A 14 11.96 -8.46 -3.34
C VAL A 14 10.45 -8.68 -3.44
N VAL A 15 9.76 -8.47 -2.31
CA VAL A 15 8.29 -8.38 -2.25
C VAL A 15 7.95 -6.93 -2.04
N ILE A 16 7.15 -6.36 -2.96
CA ILE A 16 6.57 -5.03 -2.80
C ILE A 16 5.09 -5.22 -2.50
N PHE A 17 4.64 -4.77 -1.35
CA PHE A 17 3.27 -4.95 -0.87
C PHE A 17 2.61 -3.60 -0.65
N PHE A 18 1.51 -3.36 -1.39
CA PHE A 18 0.69 -2.17 -1.26
C PHE A 18 -0.49 -2.48 -0.34
N HIS A 19 -0.60 -1.73 0.76
CA HIS A 19 -1.67 -1.91 1.73
C HIS A 19 -3.03 -1.45 1.18
N GLY A 20 -4.11 -1.93 1.80
CA GLY A 20 -5.48 -1.54 1.47
C GLY A 20 -5.87 -0.15 1.99
N LEU A 21 -7.07 0.31 1.61
CA LEU A 21 -7.63 1.60 2.01
C LEU A 21 -7.64 1.77 3.54
N GLY A 22 -7.11 2.90 4.02
CA GLY A 22 -7.12 3.26 5.45
C GLY A 22 -6.03 2.60 6.30
N ASP A 23 -5.27 1.66 5.75
CA ASP A 23 -4.16 1.00 6.44
C ASP A 23 -2.83 1.76 6.25
N THR A 24 -1.73 1.22 6.76
CA THR A 24 -0.40 1.81 6.66
C THR A 24 0.65 0.79 6.20
N GLY A 25 1.67 1.27 5.50
CA GLY A 25 2.83 0.45 5.15
C GLY A 25 3.59 -0.05 6.38
N HIS A 26 3.53 0.67 7.50
CA HIS A 26 4.14 0.26 8.75
C HIS A 26 3.47 -0.98 9.35
N GLY A 27 2.13 -1.00 9.44
CA GLY A 27 1.39 -2.16 9.96
C GLY A 27 1.69 -3.44 9.18
N TRP A 28 1.76 -3.35 7.85
CA TRP A 28 2.14 -4.49 7.02
C TRP A 28 3.60 -4.90 7.16
N ALA A 29 4.52 -3.96 7.35
CA ALA A 29 5.92 -4.28 7.61
C ALA A 29 6.11 -5.06 8.92
N GLU A 30 5.38 -4.70 9.97
CA GLU A 30 5.36 -5.47 11.23
C GLU A 30 4.75 -6.86 11.03
N ALA A 31 3.66 -6.97 10.26
CA ALA A 31 3.06 -8.26 9.92
C ALA A 31 4.07 -9.16 9.17
N PHE A 32 4.80 -8.62 8.19
CA PHE A 32 5.84 -9.37 7.46
C PHE A 32 7.04 -9.74 8.32
N ALA A 33 7.35 -8.98 9.38
CA ALA A 33 8.43 -9.34 10.30
C ALA A 33 8.20 -10.71 10.95
N GLY A 34 6.94 -11.11 11.15
CA GLY A 34 6.56 -12.43 11.68
C GLY A 34 6.80 -13.60 10.72
N ILE A 35 6.92 -13.36 9.42
CA ILE A 35 7.08 -14.40 8.37
C ILE A 35 8.34 -14.18 7.51
N ARG A 36 9.29 -13.38 7.99
CA ARG A 36 10.46 -12.94 7.23
C ARG A 36 11.37 -14.11 6.83
N SER A 37 11.90 -14.03 5.61
CA SER A 37 12.96 -14.91 5.09
C SER A 37 14.25 -14.13 4.88
N SER A 38 15.41 -14.74 5.12
CA SER A 38 16.73 -14.11 5.01
C SER A 38 17.08 -13.62 3.60
N HIS A 39 16.44 -14.16 2.58
CA HIS A 39 16.72 -13.86 1.17
C HIS A 39 15.69 -12.91 0.53
N ILE A 40 14.63 -12.55 1.26
CA ILE A 40 13.53 -11.72 0.78
C ILE A 40 13.59 -10.35 1.45
N LYS A 41 13.64 -9.29 0.63
CA LYS A 41 13.42 -7.92 1.09
C LYS A 41 11.95 -7.56 0.93
N TYR A 42 11.30 -7.14 2.01
CA TYR A 42 9.93 -6.65 1.98
C TYR A 42 9.92 -5.12 1.93
N VAL A 43 9.21 -4.58 0.96
CA VAL A 43 8.99 -3.14 0.79
C VAL A 43 7.48 -2.90 0.93
N CYS A 44 7.12 -2.10 1.93
CA CYS A 44 5.73 -1.72 2.20
C CYS A 44 5.60 -0.19 2.04
N PRO A 45 5.30 0.31 0.83
CA PRO A 45 5.11 1.74 0.58
C PRO A 45 3.92 2.29 1.39
N GLN A 46 3.96 3.59 1.67
CA GLN A 46 2.86 4.30 2.35
C GLN A 46 2.05 5.08 1.33
N ALA A 47 0.74 4.86 1.29
CA ALA A 47 -0.16 5.63 0.43
C ALA A 47 -0.25 7.10 0.87
N PRO A 48 -0.43 8.05 -0.06
CA PRO A 48 -0.72 9.43 0.29
C PRO A 48 -2.05 9.55 1.03
N VAL A 49 -2.18 10.59 1.85
CA VAL A 49 -3.44 10.91 2.54
C VAL A 49 -4.31 11.74 1.61
N MET A 50 -5.47 11.21 1.25
CA MET A 50 -6.40 11.87 0.33
C MET A 50 -7.87 11.61 0.70
N PRO A 51 -8.81 12.47 0.26
CA PRO A 51 -10.24 12.18 0.34
C PRO A 51 -10.59 10.94 -0.49
N VAL A 52 -11.62 10.21 -0.04
CA VAL A 52 -12.11 9.01 -0.73
C VAL A 52 -13.62 9.12 -0.90
N THR A 53 -14.10 9.03 -2.13
CA THR A 53 -15.51 9.19 -2.51
C THR A 53 -16.41 8.12 -1.89
N LEU A 54 -15.96 6.87 -1.83
CA LEU A 54 -16.65 5.75 -1.20
C LEU A 54 -16.98 6.04 0.27
N ASN A 55 -16.12 6.78 0.96
CA ASN A 55 -16.30 7.20 2.35
C ASN A 55 -17.11 8.50 2.45
N MET A 56 -17.98 8.82 1.49
CA MET A 56 -18.78 10.07 1.45
C MET A 56 -17.93 11.35 1.60
N ASN A 57 -16.66 11.30 1.14
CA ASN A 57 -15.68 12.37 1.34
C ASN A 57 -15.63 12.88 2.79
N MET A 58 -15.70 11.94 3.76
CA MET A 58 -15.66 12.22 5.19
C MET A 58 -14.54 13.21 5.55
N PRO A 59 -14.71 14.02 6.63
CA PRO A 59 -13.84 15.16 6.92
C PRO A 59 -12.37 14.79 7.17
N MET A 60 -12.11 13.53 7.52
CA MET A 60 -10.75 13.04 7.74
C MET A 60 -10.31 12.20 6.54
N PRO A 61 -9.35 12.68 5.75
CA PRO A 61 -8.78 11.90 4.65
C PRO A 61 -8.01 10.70 5.22
N SER A 62 -7.98 9.62 4.44
CA SER A 62 -7.31 8.36 4.82
C SER A 62 -6.20 8.03 3.82
N PRO A 63 -5.22 7.19 4.19
CA PRO A 63 -4.28 6.63 3.23
C PRO A 63 -5.01 5.92 2.09
N SER A 64 -4.81 6.38 0.85
CA SER A 64 -5.34 5.77 -0.37
C SER A 64 -4.40 6.00 -1.55
N TRP A 65 -4.30 5.02 -2.45
CA TRP A 65 -3.46 5.10 -3.64
C TRP A 65 -4.09 5.93 -4.77
N PHE A 66 -5.42 5.88 -4.84
CA PHE A 66 -6.28 6.56 -5.79
C PHE A 66 -7.67 6.74 -5.15
N ASP A 67 -8.58 7.46 -5.81
CA ASP A 67 -9.94 7.60 -5.30
C ASP A 67 -10.74 6.30 -5.52
N VAL A 68 -11.41 5.83 -4.47
CA VAL A 68 -12.31 4.69 -4.56
C VAL A 68 -13.73 5.23 -4.63
N ILE A 69 -14.42 5.02 -5.74
CA ILE A 69 -15.76 5.59 -5.98
C ILE A 69 -16.85 4.62 -5.51
N GLY A 70 -16.65 3.32 -5.73
CA GLY A 70 -17.61 2.27 -5.37
C GLY A 70 -16.95 0.89 -5.30
N LEU A 71 -17.69 -0.10 -4.83
CA LEU A 71 -17.23 -1.50 -4.69
C LEU A 71 -18.00 -2.48 -5.57
N SER A 72 -18.96 -2.00 -6.37
CA SER A 72 -19.67 -2.85 -7.33
C SER A 72 -18.91 -2.91 -8.66
N PRO A 73 -19.04 -3.99 -9.45
CA PRO A 73 -18.44 -4.07 -10.77
C PRO A 73 -18.86 -2.96 -11.74
N GLU A 74 -20.01 -2.33 -11.50
CA GLU A 74 -20.55 -1.22 -12.29
C GLU A 74 -20.09 0.16 -11.79
N SER A 75 -19.34 0.20 -10.68
CA SER A 75 -18.79 1.44 -10.14
C SER A 75 -17.75 2.01 -11.09
N GLN A 76 -17.73 3.34 -11.22
CA GLN A 76 -16.71 4.01 -12.02
C GLN A 76 -15.33 3.87 -11.36
N ASP A 77 -14.29 3.75 -12.18
CA ASP A 77 -12.90 3.76 -11.74
C ASP A 77 -12.29 5.17 -11.80
N ASP A 78 -11.41 5.50 -10.84
CA ASP A 78 -10.49 6.63 -10.92
C ASP A 78 -9.30 6.28 -11.83
N GLU A 79 -9.56 6.09 -13.13
CA GLU A 79 -8.50 5.74 -14.09
C GLU A 79 -7.27 6.67 -14.02
N PRO A 80 -7.42 8.01 -13.92
CA PRO A 80 -6.27 8.91 -13.81
C PRO A 80 -5.45 8.63 -12.55
N GLY A 81 -6.10 8.51 -11.38
CA GLY A 81 -5.42 8.22 -10.11
C GLY A 81 -4.73 6.86 -10.12
N ILE A 82 -5.38 5.83 -10.68
CA ILE A 82 -4.80 4.49 -10.83
C ILE A 82 -3.51 4.54 -11.67
N LYS A 83 -3.50 5.29 -12.78
CA LYS A 83 -2.31 5.43 -13.64
C LYS A 83 -1.17 6.15 -12.92
N THR A 84 -1.47 7.15 -12.10
CA THR A 84 -0.47 7.88 -11.29
C THR A 84 0.04 7.07 -10.11
N ALA A 85 -0.78 6.20 -9.51
CA ALA A 85 -0.40 5.43 -8.33
C ALA A 85 0.75 4.44 -8.58
N ILE A 86 0.96 4.04 -9.83
CA ILE A 86 1.94 3.03 -10.25
C ILE A 86 3.08 3.60 -11.11
N SER A 87 3.07 4.90 -11.39
CA SER A 87 4.11 5.60 -12.17
C SER A 87 5.25 6.09 -11.31
#